data_AF-A0AAE3AIF1-F1
#
_entry.id   AF-A0AAE3AIF1-F1
#
_cell.length_a   1.000
_cell.length_b   1.000
_cell.length_c   1.000
_cell.angle_alpha   90.00
_cell.angle_beta   90.00
_cell.angle_gamma   90.00
#
_symmetry.space_group_name_H-M   'P 1'
#
loop_
_entity.id
_entity.type
_entity.pdbx_description
1 polymer ?
#
loop_
_entity_poly.entity_id
_entity_poly.type
_entity_poly.pdbx_seq_one_letter_code
_entity_poly.pdbx_strand_id
1 'polypeptide(L)' 'MGKHFFDFEDGDFAFSISDNMAMDSDGDLMMRMGNNMAMDMDTGDIHMISSWPNDDDEDE' A
#
# COMPACT_ATOMS: atom_id res chain seq x y z
N MET A 1 -0.64 2.97 -15.30
CA MET A 1 0.52 2.25 -14.71
C MET A 1 0.00 1.67 -13.39
N GLY A 2 0.41 0.47 -12.97
CA GLY A 2 0.00 -0.02 -11.64
C GLY A 2 0.49 0.94 -10.55
N LYS A 3 -0.35 1.25 -9.57
CA LYS A 3 0.02 2.09 -8.42
C LYS A 3 0.90 1.27 -7.50
N HIS A 4 2.00 1.86 -7.11
CA HIS A 4 2.96 1.23 -6.21
C HIS A 4 3.41 2.25 -5.18
N PHE A 5 3.67 1.75 -3.98
CA PHE A 5 4.19 2.53 -2.87
C PHE A 5 5.23 1.69 -2.13
N PHE A 6 6.12 2.37 -1.42
CA PHE A 6 7.17 1.76 -0.63
C PHE A 6 6.72 1.57 0.82
N ASP A 7 7.00 0.41 1.40
CA ASP A 7 6.86 0.15 2.82
C ASP A 7 8.18 0.47 3.53
N PHE A 8 8.16 1.40 4.49
CA PHE A 8 9.36 1.78 5.23
C PHE A 8 9.70 0.83 6.38
N GLU A 9 8.75 0.01 6.83
CA GLU A 9 8.95 -0.95 7.90
C GLU A 9 9.56 -2.24 7.35
N ASP A 10 9.01 -2.78 6.26
CA ASP A 10 9.51 -3.99 5.62
C ASP A 10 10.64 -3.71 4.62
N GLY A 11 10.73 -2.47 4.13
CA GLY A 11 11.76 -2.05 3.20
C GLY A 11 11.55 -2.54 1.77
N ASP A 12 10.30 -2.76 1.38
CA ASP A 12 9.92 -3.35 0.11
C ASP A 12 8.87 -2.50 -0.65
N PHE A 13 8.39 -3.00 -1.79
CA PHE A 13 7.38 -2.31 -2.59
C PHE A 13 6.09 -3.11 -2.62
N ALA A 14 4.99 -2.39 -2.45
CA ALA A 14 3.66 -2.92 -2.63
C ALA A 14 2.96 -2.31 -3.83
N PHE A 15 2.08 -3.11 -4.40
CA PHE A 15 1.31 -2.80 -5.60
C PHE A 15 -0.16 -2.77 -5.23
N SER A 16 -0.83 -1.65 -5.50
CA SER A 16 -2.26 -1.53 -5.32
C SER A 16 -2.98 -2.47 -6.28
N ILE A 17 -3.77 -3.39 -5.71
CA ILE A 17 -4.65 -4.30 -6.46
C ILE A 17 -6.08 -3.75 -6.55
N SER A 18 -6.43 -2.79 -5.68
CA SER A 18 -7.67 -2.00 -5.69
C SER A 18 -7.48 -0.68 -4.93
N ASP A 19 -8.49 0.19 -4.91
CA ASP A 19 -8.46 1.51 -4.24
C ASP A 19 -7.93 1.48 -2.80
N ASN A 20 -8.25 0.42 -2.05
CA ASN A 20 -7.88 0.29 -0.64
C ASN A 20 -7.18 -1.03 -0.31
N MET A 21 -6.77 -1.81 -1.32
CA MET A 21 -6.02 -3.05 -1.10
C MET A 21 -4.76 -3.09 -1.95
N ALA A 22 -3.69 -3.61 -1.38
CA ALA A 22 -2.42 -3.81 -2.03
C ALA A 22 -1.86 -5.20 -1.69
N MET A 23 -0.90 -5.63 -2.49
CA MET A 23 -0.07 -6.79 -2.24
C MET A 23 1.37 -6.33 -2.22
N ASP A 24 2.13 -6.68 -1.19
CA ASP A 24 3.55 -6.39 -1.11
C ASP A 24 4.38 -7.30 -2.04
N SER A 25 5.70 -7.20 -1.98
CA SER A 25 6.56 -8.00 -2.84
C SER A 25 6.75 -9.45 -2.36
N ASP A 26 6.42 -9.72 -1.09
CA ASP A 26 6.48 -11.05 -0.47
C ASP A 26 5.17 -11.84 -0.65
N GLY A 27 4.08 -11.16 -1.03
CA GLY A 27 2.77 -11.72 -1.35
C GLY A 27 1.73 -11.51 -0.24
N ASP A 28 2.02 -10.73 0.79
CA ASP A 28 1.12 -10.43 1.88
C ASP A 28 0.14 -9.30 1.47
N LEU A 29 -1.04 -9.32 2.08
CA LEU A 29 -2.13 -8.41 1.72
C LEU A 29 -2.18 -7.23 2.68
N MET A 30 -2.27 -6.03 2.12
CA MET A 30 -2.39 -4.79 2.87
C MET A 30 -3.69 -4.05 2.58
N MET A 31 -4.25 -3.44 3.61
CA MET A 31 -5.41 -2.54 3.52
C MET A 31 -5.01 -1.10 3.77
N ARG A 32 -5.50 -0.18 2.94
CA ARG A 32 -5.25 1.25 3.11
C ARG A 32 -5.96 1.80 4.34
N MET A 33 -5.18 2.41 5.23
CA MET A 33 -5.68 3.12 6.41
C MET A 33 -5.60 4.64 6.25
N GLY A 34 -4.75 5.12 5.34
CA GLY A 34 -4.64 6.52 4.94
C GLY A 34 -3.64 6.69 3.80
N ASN A 35 -3.30 7.94 3.48
CA ASN A 35 -2.36 8.23 2.39
C ASN A 35 -0.95 7.68 2.64
N ASN A 36 -0.54 7.51 3.90
CA ASN A 36 0.81 7.08 4.30
C ASN A 36 0.79 5.94 5.32
N MET A 37 -0.35 5.26 5.45
CA MET A 37 -0.51 4.15 6.40
C MET A 37 -1.29 3.03 5.74
N ALA A 38 -0.79 1.81 5.89
CA ALA A 38 -1.46 0.57 5.54
C ALA A 38 -1.56 -0.33 6.76
N MET A 39 -2.46 -1.30 6.72
CA MET A 39 -2.56 -2.37 7.71
C MET A 39 -2.27 -3.70 7.02
N ASP A 40 -1.37 -4.48 7.58
CA ASP A 40 -1.16 -5.87 7.20
C ASP A 40 -2.39 -6.69 7.63
N MET A 41 -2.98 -7.43 6.69
CA MET A 41 -4.17 -8.23 6.92
C MET A 41 -3.88 -9.59 7.58
N ASP A 42 -2.64 -10.05 7.56
CA ASP A 42 -2.21 -11.31 8.16
C ASP A 42 -1.86 -11.12 9.64
N THR A 43 -1.16 -10.03 9.99
CA THR A 43 -0.79 -9.72 11.38
C THR A 43 -1.73 -8.72 12.07
N GLY A 44 -2.33 -7.79 11.32
CA GLY A 44 -3.09 -6.67 11.85
C GLY A 44 -2.24 -5.46 12.25
N ASP A 45 -0.94 -5.47 11.96
CA ASP A 45 -0.02 -4.37 12.26
C ASP A 45 -0.21 -3.19 11.29
N ILE A 46 0.15 -1.98 11.73
CA ILE A 46 0.05 -0.76 10.92
C ILE A 46 1.44 -0.41 10.40
N HIS A 47 1.57 -0.37 9.08
CA HIS A 47 2.83 -0.07 8.41
C HIS A 47 2.85 1.38 7.93
N MET A 48 3.97 2.06 8.17
CA MET A 48 4.24 3.37 7.58
C MET A 48 4.73 3.23 6.14
N ILE A 49 3.96 3.78 5.21
CA ILE A 49 4.23 3.66 3.79
C ILE A 49 4.45 5.02 3.14
N SER A 50 5.09 5.02 1.97
CA SER A 50 5.10 6.18 1.08
C SER A 50 3.67 6.51 0.61
N SER A 51 3.50 7.65 -0.06
CA SER A 51 2.16 8.07 -0.52
C SER A 51 1.49 6.98 -1.36
N TRP A 52 0.38 6.44 -0.86
CA TRP A 52 -0.51 5.54 -1.59
C TRP A 52 -1.50 6.39 -2.42
N PRO A 53 -1.30 6.50 -3.74
CA PRO A 53 -2.14 7.33 -4.60
C PRO A 53 -3.54 6.72 -4.73
N ASN A 54 -4.56 7.58 -4.74
CA ASN A 54 -5.93 7.19 -5.07
C ASN A 54 -6.11 6.98 -6.57
N ASP A 55 -7.22 6.35 -6.95
CA ASP A 55 -7.72 6.28 -8.32
C ASP A 55 -7.94 7.63 -9.00
N ASP A 56 -8.29 8.65 -8.23
CA ASP A 56 -8.48 10.02 -8.72
C ASP A 56 -7.18 10.85 -8.79
N ASP A 57 -6.04 10.35 -8.29
CA ASP A 57 -4.76 11.08 -8.29
C ASP A 57 -4.00 10.94 -9.64
N GLU A 58 -4.62 10.38 -10.69
CA GLU A 58 -4.03 10.22 -12.04
C GLU A 58 -4.27 11.42 -12.99
N ASP A 59 -4.81 12.54 -12.48
CA ASP A 59 -5.04 13.77 -13.24
C ASP A 59 -3.83 14.76 -13.17
N GLU A 60 -2.63 14.39 -13.64
CA GLU A 60 -1.58 15.36 -14.03
C GLU A 60 -0.56 14.83 -15.06
#